data_AF-A0A431VAN5-F1
#
_entry.id   AF-A0A431VAN5-F1
#
_cell.length_a   1.000
_cell.length_b   1.000
_cell.length_c   1.000
_cell.angle_alpha   90.00
_cell.angle_beta   90.00
_cell.angle_gamma   90.00
#
_symmetry.space_group_name_H-M   'P 1'
#
loop_
_entity.id
_entity.type
_entity.pdbx_description
1 polymer ?
#
loop_
_entity_poly.entity_id
_entity_poly.type
_entity_poly.pdbx_seq_one_letter_code
_entity_poly.pdbx_strand_id
1 'polypeptide(L)'
;MTESQFLRHLAEFGADPTRWPPELRAGAETALATDPTLRAAQQREAAFDRRLTGAPPDIDDARLARLLARVGQAARATPQETLMVLLLGRMPRWTAAALCMALLTLGWQAGHRLTAPTNQPRGAEVALLSDDVTTLFDGDTR
;
A
#
# COMPACT_ATOMS: atom_id res chain seq x y z
N MET A 1 -32.31 -9.57 -13.47
CA MET A 1 -31.09 -8.76 -13.34
C MET A 1 -30.33 -8.81 -14.65
N THR A 2 -29.75 -7.70 -15.12
CA THR A 2 -28.89 -7.69 -16.32
C THR A 2 -27.48 -8.15 -15.98
N GLU A 3 -26.71 -8.56 -16.98
CA GLU A 3 -25.29 -8.95 -16.83
C GLU A 3 -24.46 -7.83 -16.17
N SER A 4 -24.61 -6.59 -16.65
CA SER A 4 -23.90 -5.43 -16.12
C SER A 4 -24.21 -5.14 -14.64
N GLN A 5 -25.46 -5.33 -14.23
CA GLN A 5 -25.88 -5.20 -12.83
C GLN A 5 -25.24 -6.30 -11.98
N PHE A 6 -25.23 -7.54 -12.48
CA PHE A 6 -24.61 -8.66 -11.78
C PHE A 6 -23.12 -8.42 -11.57
N LEU A 7 -22.38 -8.04 -12.62
CA LEU A 7 -20.93 -7.80 -12.52
C LEU A 7 -20.59 -6.64 -11.58
N ARG A 8 -21.42 -5.58 -11.55
CA ARG A 8 -21.26 -4.50 -10.58
C ARG A 8 -21.45 -4.98 -9.15
N HIS A 9 -22.50 -5.75 -8.88
CA HIS A 9 -22.76 -6.28 -7.53
C HIS A 9 -21.73 -7.34 -7.11
N LEU A 10 -21.19 -8.10 -8.07
CA LEU A 10 -20.07 -9.02 -7.84
C LEU A 10 -18.82 -8.28 -7.36
N ALA A 11 -18.50 -7.12 -7.95
CA ALA A 11 -17.38 -6.30 -7.53
C ALA A 11 -17.60 -5.60 -6.17
N GLU A 12 -18.86 -5.33 -5.81
CA GLU A 12 -19.23 -4.61 -4.59
C GLU A 12 -19.31 -5.52 -3.36
N PHE A 13 -19.94 -6.69 -3.52
CA PHE A 13 -20.23 -7.61 -2.41
C PHE A 13 -19.38 -8.89 -2.42
N GLY A 14 -18.58 -9.10 -3.47
CA GLY A 14 -17.75 -10.29 -3.64
C GLY A 14 -18.51 -11.49 -4.18
N ALA A 15 -17.84 -12.64 -4.22
CA ALA A 15 -18.33 -13.84 -4.89
C ALA A 15 -19.45 -14.58 -4.15
N ASP A 16 -19.57 -14.35 -2.85
CA ASP A 16 -20.48 -15.04 -1.94
C ASP A 16 -21.87 -14.37 -1.91
N PRO A 17 -22.92 -14.99 -2.46
CA PRO A 17 -24.27 -14.41 -2.49
C PRO A 17 -24.88 -14.20 -1.10
N THR A 18 -24.39 -14.88 -0.05
CA THR A 18 -24.90 -14.68 1.31
C THR A 18 -24.54 -13.30 1.86
N ARG A 19 -23.46 -12.70 1.37
CA ARG A 19 -23.03 -11.33 1.71
C ARG A 19 -23.85 -10.26 1.01
N TRP A 20 -24.58 -10.64 -0.05
CA TRP A 20 -25.37 -9.71 -0.82
C TRP A 20 -26.65 -9.33 -0.05
N PRO A 21 -27.18 -8.11 -0.28
CA PRO A 21 -28.51 -7.72 0.19
C PRO A 21 -29.58 -8.76 -0.22
N PRO A 22 -30.53 -9.10 0.67
CA PRO A 22 -31.49 -10.19 0.45
C PRO A 22 -32.34 -9.99 -0.81
N GLU A 23 -32.62 -8.75 -1.20
CA GLU A 23 -33.38 -8.39 -2.40
C GLU A 23 -32.65 -8.78 -3.70
N LEU A 24 -31.31 -8.83 -3.65
CA LEU A 24 -30.47 -9.11 -4.82
C LEU A 24 -30.15 -10.60 -5.00
N ARG A 25 -30.27 -11.42 -3.94
CA ARG A 25 -29.87 -12.84 -3.95
C ARG A 25 -30.66 -13.67 -4.96
N ALA A 26 -31.98 -13.56 -4.95
CA ALA A 26 -32.83 -14.30 -5.89
C ALA A 26 -32.53 -13.96 -7.35
N GLY A 27 -32.24 -12.67 -7.61
CA GLY A 27 -31.80 -12.22 -8.92
C GLY A 27 -30.43 -12.78 -9.32
N ALA A 28 -29.50 -12.88 -8.37
CA ALA A 28 -28.15 -13.39 -8.58
C ALA A 28 -28.15 -14.89 -8.89
N GLU A 29 -28.91 -15.67 -8.12
CA GLU A 29 -29.09 -17.11 -8.34
C GLU A 29 -29.71 -17.38 -9.71
N THR A 30 -30.74 -16.61 -10.10
CA THR A 30 -31.38 -16.75 -11.41
C THR A 30 -30.41 -16.41 -12.54
N ALA A 31 -29.59 -15.36 -12.39
CA ALA A 31 -28.60 -14.96 -13.38
C ALA A 31 -27.49 -16.02 -13.54
N LEU A 32 -27.01 -16.58 -12.43
CA LEU A 32 -26.02 -17.67 -12.42
C LEU A 32 -26.55 -18.97 -13.02
N ALA A 33 -27.84 -19.27 -12.82
CA ALA A 33 -28.49 -20.43 -13.42
C ALA A 33 -28.64 -20.29 -14.94
N THR A 34 -28.87 -19.06 -15.42
CA THR A 34 -29.16 -18.77 -16.83
C THR A 34 -27.89 -18.64 -17.67
N ASP A 35 -26.84 -18.00 -17.14
CA ASP A 35 -25.66 -17.63 -17.92
C ASP A 35 -24.37 -18.30 -17.41
N PRO A 36 -23.72 -19.17 -18.23
CA PRO A 36 -22.45 -19.79 -17.85
C PRO A 36 -21.28 -18.79 -17.74
N THR A 37 -21.33 -17.66 -18.45
CA THR A 37 -20.24 -16.66 -18.42
C THR A 37 -20.19 -15.95 -17.07
N LEU A 38 -21.35 -15.68 -16.47
CA LEU A 38 -21.48 -15.12 -15.12
C LEU A 38 -20.96 -16.08 -14.05
N ARG A 39 -21.16 -17.40 -14.22
CA ARG A 39 -20.54 -18.39 -13.35
C ARG A 39 -19.02 -18.36 -13.42
N ALA A 40 -18.45 -18.21 -14.61
CA ALA A 40 -17.00 -18.07 -14.76
C ALA A 40 -16.46 -16.76 -14.15
N ALA A 41 -17.24 -15.68 -14.17
CA ALA A 41 -16.90 -14.44 -13.45
C ALA A 41 -16.93 -14.65 -11.93
N GLN A 42 -17.99 -15.28 -11.41
CA GLN A 42 -18.11 -15.59 -9.98
C GLN A 42 -16.98 -16.49 -9.47
N GLN A 43 -16.58 -17.51 -10.23
CA GLN A 43 -15.48 -18.40 -9.85
C GLN A 43 -14.13 -17.67 -9.76
N ARG A 44 -13.89 -16.70 -10.66
CA ARG A 44 -12.69 -15.86 -10.61
C ARG A 44 -12.68 -15.00 -9.36
N GLU A 45 -13.81 -14.36 -9.05
CA GLU A 45 -13.95 -13.56 -7.83
C GLU A 45 -13.79 -14.43 -6.58
N ALA A 46 -14.37 -15.64 -6.54
CA ALA A 46 -14.22 -16.56 -5.41
C ALA A 46 -12.76 -17.03 -5.23
N ALA A 47 -11.99 -17.14 -6.30
CA ALA A 47 -10.56 -17.43 -6.22
C ALA A 47 -9.79 -16.23 -5.65
N PHE A 48 -10.20 -15.00 -5.96
CA PHE A 48 -9.62 -13.79 -5.41
C PHE A 48 -9.96 -13.63 -3.92
N ASP A 49 -11.22 -13.80 -3.54
CA ASP A 49 -11.69 -13.77 -2.15
C ASP A 49 -10.95 -14.79 -1.27
N ARG A 50 -10.68 -15.99 -1.80
CA ARG A 50 -9.85 -16.99 -1.11
C ARG A 50 -8.40 -16.57 -0.91
N ARG A 51 -7.82 -15.81 -1.84
CA ARG A 51 -6.46 -15.26 -1.68
C ARG A 51 -6.41 -14.15 -0.62
N LEU A 52 -7.48 -13.36 -0.50
CA LEU A 52 -7.58 -12.31 0.52
C LEU A 52 -7.84 -12.87 1.92
N THR A 53 -8.63 -13.94 2.02
CA THR A 53 -8.98 -14.58 3.30
C THR A 53 -7.95 -15.61 3.77
N GLY A 54 -7.00 -15.99 2.91
CA GLY A 54 -5.89 -16.86 3.27
C GLY A 54 -5.06 -16.23 4.39
N ALA A 55 -4.62 -17.05 5.34
CA ALA A 55 -3.61 -16.62 6.30
C ALA A 55 -2.39 -16.10 5.51
N PRO A 56 -1.84 -14.94 5.89
CA PRO A 56 -0.61 -14.48 5.26
C PRO A 56 0.43 -15.59 5.39
N PRO A 57 1.20 -15.88 4.32
CA PRO A 57 2.22 -16.89 4.40
C PRO A 57 3.19 -16.53 5.53
N ASP A 58 3.59 -17.52 6.32
CA ASP A 58 4.64 -17.32 7.31
C ASP A 58 5.96 -17.04 6.57
N ILE A 59 6.47 -15.83 6.72
CA ILE A 59 7.70 -15.38 6.08
C ILE A 59 8.77 -15.33 7.16
N ASP A 60 9.81 -16.14 6.99
CA ASP A 60 11.01 -16.08 7.82
C ASP A 60 11.65 -14.67 7.75
N ASP A 61 11.61 -13.94 8.87
CA ASP A 61 12.18 -12.61 9.02
C ASP A 61 13.66 -12.56 8.65
N ALA A 62 14.43 -13.62 8.91
CA ALA A 62 15.83 -13.68 8.54
C ALA A 62 16.01 -13.77 7.01
N ARG A 63 15.08 -14.42 6.31
CA ARG A 63 15.05 -14.42 4.84
C ARG A 63 14.65 -13.05 4.30
N LEU A 64 13.65 -12.39 4.90
CA LEU A 64 13.23 -11.04 4.51
C LEU A 64 14.35 -10.02 4.71
N ALA A 65 15.02 -10.03 5.87
CA ALA A 65 16.14 -9.15 6.17
C ALA A 65 17.29 -9.32 5.17
N ARG A 66 17.63 -10.56 4.80
CA ARG A 66 18.65 -10.85 3.78
C ARG A 66 18.25 -10.32 2.39
N LEU A 67 16.98 -10.43 2.01
CA LEU A 67 16.48 -9.89 0.76
C LEU A 67 16.57 -8.35 0.75
N LEU A 68 16.09 -7.71 1.82
CA LEU A 68 16.15 -6.25 1.96
C LEU A 68 17.59 -5.73 1.99
N ALA A 69 18.51 -6.44 2.65
CA ALA A 69 19.92 -6.09 2.64
C ALA A 69 20.52 -6.17 1.22
N ARG A 70 20.18 -7.22 0.45
CA ARG A 70 20.63 -7.35 -0.96
C ARG A 70 20.04 -6.28 -1.85
N VAL A 71 18.75 -5.96 -1.72
CA VAL A 71 18.10 -4.88 -2.46
C VAL A 71 18.72 -3.53 -2.09
N GLY A 72 18.96 -3.27 -0.81
CA GLY A 72 19.62 -2.06 -0.33
C GLY A 72 21.06 -1.93 -0.85
N GLN A 73 21.81 -3.04 -0.91
CA GLN A 73 23.14 -3.07 -1.51
C GLN A 73 23.08 -2.80 -3.02
N ALA A 74 22.15 -3.42 -3.74
CA ALA A 74 21.97 -3.18 -5.17
C ALA A 74 21.58 -1.72 -5.45
N ALA A 75 20.66 -1.15 -4.66
CA ALA A 75 20.24 0.25 -4.77
C ALA A 75 21.39 1.24 -4.48
N ARG A 76 22.28 0.91 -3.54
CA ARG A 76 23.49 1.71 -3.26
C ARG A 76 24.60 1.52 -4.30
N ALA A 77 24.66 0.34 -4.92
CA ALA A 77 25.63 0.01 -5.96
C ALA A 77 25.21 0.52 -7.35
N THR A 78 23.94 0.85 -7.56
CA THR A 78 23.52 1.55 -8.78
C THR A 78 24.14 2.96 -8.82
N PRO A 79 24.99 3.25 -9.82
CA PRO A 79 25.60 4.56 -9.93
C PRO A 79 24.50 5.61 -10.17
N GLN A 80 24.48 6.67 -9.34
CA GLN A 80 23.59 7.83 -9.51
C GLN A 80 23.73 8.49 -10.89
N GLU A 81 24.84 8.23 -11.58
CA GLU A 81 25.07 8.62 -12.97
C GLU A 81 23.97 8.12 -13.90
N THR A 82 23.35 6.94 -13.67
CA THR A 82 22.25 6.47 -14.53
C THR A 82 20.98 7.30 -14.38
N LEU A 83 20.67 7.79 -13.17
CA LEU A 83 19.56 8.70 -12.93
C LEU A 83 19.85 10.10 -13.50
N MET A 84 21.06 10.63 -13.32
CA MET A 84 21.47 11.89 -13.96
C MET A 84 21.51 11.77 -15.48
N VAL A 85 21.95 10.66 -16.06
CA VAL A 85 21.96 10.47 -17.53
C VAL A 85 20.55 10.30 -18.07
N LEU A 86 19.63 9.66 -17.34
CA LEU A 86 18.21 9.59 -17.72
C LEU A 86 17.46 10.93 -17.56
N LEU A 87 17.72 11.68 -16.49
CA LEU A 87 17.09 12.98 -16.23
C LEU A 87 17.73 14.11 -17.04
N LEU A 88 19.05 14.23 -17.08
CA LEU A 88 19.78 15.32 -17.75
C LEU A 88 20.19 15.00 -19.19
N GLY A 89 20.30 13.72 -19.58
CA GLY A 89 20.70 13.36 -20.95
C GLY A 89 19.64 13.67 -22.01
N ARG A 90 18.38 13.91 -21.62
CA ARG A 90 17.26 14.12 -22.55
C ARG A 90 16.23 15.16 -22.13
N MET A 91 16.51 15.98 -21.12
CA MET A 91 15.58 17.04 -20.71
C MET A 91 16.02 18.43 -21.21
N PRO A 92 15.15 19.18 -21.92
CA PRO A 92 15.40 20.58 -22.23
C PRO A 92 15.49 21.38 -20.93
N ARG A 93 16.45 22.30 -20.86
CA ARG A 93 16.88 23.07 -19.66
C ARG A 93 15.73 23.67 -18.82
N TRP A 94 14.60 23.96 -19.48
CA TRP A 94 13.38 24.48 -18.87
C TRP A 94 12.66 23.48 -17.95
N THR A 95 12.68 22.19 -18.28
CA THR A 95 12.02 21.14 -17.47
C THR A 95 12.78 20.84 -16.18
N ALA A 96 14.12 20.88 -16.22
CA ALA A 96 14.96 20.80 -15.03
C ALA A 96 14.73 22.00 -14.09
N ALA A 97 14.62 23.21 -14.65
CA ALA A 97 14.30 24.42 -13.88
C ALA A 97 12.89 24.33 -13.25
N ALA A 98 11.90 23.82 -13.98
CA ALA A 98 10.55 23.61 -13.47
C ALA A 98 10.52 22.59 -12.32
N LEU A 99 11.29 21.49 -12.42
CA LEU A 99 11.39 20.49 -11.36
C LEU A 99 12.06 21.07 -10.10
N CYS A 100 13.14 21.84 -10.25
CA CYS A 100 13.78 22.53 -9.13
C CYS A 100 12.81 23.52 -8.45
N MET A 101 12.06 24.30 -9.22
CA MET A 101 11.05 25.21 -8.68
C MET A 101 9.90 24.46 -7.99
N ALA A 102 9.48 23.32 -8.53
CA ALA A 102 8.47 22.47 -7.89
C ALA A 102 8.98 21.93 -6.55
N LEU A 103 10.22 21.44 -6.48
CA LEU A 103 10.82 20.96 -5.23
C LEU A 103 11.00 22.07 -4.20
N LEU A 104 11.41 23.27 -4.63
CA LEU A 104 11.53 24.45 -3.75
C LEU A 104 10.18 24.91 -3.19
N THR A 105 9.14 24.95 -4.04
CA THR A 105 7.79 25.32 -3.59
C THR A 105 7.19 24.26 -2.66
N LEU A 106 7.45 22.97 -2.91
CA LEU A 106 7.01 21.88 -2.04
C LEU A 106 7.74 21.88 -0.69
N GLY A 107 9.06 22.13 -0.71
CA GLY A 107 9.86 22.34 0.51
C GLY A 107 9.43 23.57 1.30
N TRP A 108 9.10 24.68 0.61
CA TRP A 108 8.56 25.89 1.23
C TRP A 108 7.22 25.64 1.91
N GLN A 109 6.29 24.92 1.26
CA GLN A 109 5.01 24.56 1.87
C GLN A 109 5.17 23.62 3.08
N ALA A 110 6.05 22.64 3.00
CA ALA A 110 6.35 21.76 4.13
C ALA A 110 6.96 22.54 5.30
N GLY A 111 7.93 23.43 5.02
CA GLY A 111 8.56 24.28 6.03
C GLY A 111 7.59 25.26 6.69
N HIS A 112 6.68 25.88 5.92
CA HIS A 112 5.64 26.75 6.48
C HIS A 112 4.73 25.97 7.44
N ARG A 113 4.35 24.74 7.10
CA ARG A 113 3.50 23.91 7.99
C ARG A 113 4.22 23.49 9.28
N LEU A 114 5.54 23.33 9.24
CA LEU A 114 6.38 22.99 10.40
C LEU A 114 6.74 24.22 11.27
N THR A 115 6.68 25.42 10.70
CA THR A 115 6.95 26.70 11.40
C THR A 115 5.68 27.43 11.86
N ALA A 116 4.49 26.89 11.53
CA ALA A 116 3.26 27.33 12.14
C ALA A 116 3.36 27.10 13.66
N PRO A 117 3.21 28.13 14.50
CA PRO A 117 3.36 27.99 15.94
C PRO A 117 2.17 27.20 16.48
N THR A 118 2.31 25.89 16.57
CA THR A 118 1.52 25.09 17.50
C THR A 118 2.03 25.40 18.90
N ASN A 119 1.19 26.04 19.71
CA ASN A 119 1.37 26.15 21.15
C ASN A 119 1.62 24.75 21.73
N GLN A 120 2.87 24.39 21.94
CA GLN A 120 3.25 23.18 22.64
C GLN A 120 4.42 23.52 23.56
N PRO A 121 4.30 23.24 24.89
CA PRO A 121 5.24 23.74 25.88
C PRO A 121 6.64 23.16 25.64
N ARG A 122 7.55 24.07 25.35
CA ARG A 122 9.00 23.90 25.20
C ARG A 122 9.57 23.45 26.55
N GLY A 123 9.79 22.15 26.75
CA GLY A 123 10.33 21.67 28.03
C GLY A 123 10.62 20.17 28.21
N ALA A 124 10.29 19.28 27.26
CA ALA A 124 10.40 17.82 27.51
C ALA A 124 11.24 17.02 26.49
N GLU A 125 11.98 17.66 25.57
CA GLU A 125 12.70 16.94 24.49
C GLU A 125 14.24 16.96 24.60
N VAL A 126 14.82 17.32 25.75
CA VAL A 126 16.29 17.19 25.96
C VAL A 126 16.63 16.24 27.13
N ALA A 127 15.65 15.53 27.71
CA ALA A 127 15.86 14.68 28.90
C ALA A 127 15.44 13.20 28.74
N LEU A 128 15.16 12.69 27.54
CA LEU A 128 14.77 11.27 27.34
C LEU A 128 15.68 10.53 26.34
N LEU A 129 16.90 11.01 26.16
CA LEU A 129 17.98 10.34 25.41
C LEU A 129 18.95 9.57 26.33
N SER A 130 18.57 9.32 27.59
CA SER A 130 19.32 8.48 28.53
C SER A 130 18.34 7.79 29.46
N ASP A 131 18.49 6.47 29.61
CA ASP A 131 17.79 5.56 30.52
C ASP A 131 16.36 5.13 30.14
N ASP A 132 16.25 4.18 29.20
CA ASP A 132 15.57 2.88 29.44
C ASP A 132 15.61 2.02 28.16
N VAL A 133 16.77 1.41 27.89
CA VAL A 133 16.94 0.31 26.93
C VAL A 133 17.35 -0.93 27.71
N THR A 134 16.44 -1.44 28.54
CA THR A 134 16.52 -2.78 29.14
C THR A 134 15.18 -3.08 29.78
N THR A 135 14.32 -3.88 29.11
CA THR A 135 13.31 -4.80 29.73
C THR A 135 12.25 -5.34 28.76
N LEU A 136 12.24 -4.98 27.46
CA LEU A 136 11.25 -5.56 26.52
C LEU A 136 11.64 -6.94 25.94
N PHE A 137 12.64 -7.61 26.51
CA PHE A 137 13.02 -8.99 26.17
C PHE A 137 13.26 -9.80 27.44
N ASP A 138 12.18 -10.21 28.09
CA ASP A 138 12.10 -11.40 28.94
C ASP A 138 10.63 -11.83 28.87
N GLY A 139 10.23 -12.93 28.22
CA GLY A 139 10.74 -14.26 28.47
C GLY A 139 9.88 -14.97 29.53
N ASP A 140 8.55 -14.87 29.43
CA ASP A 140 7.65 -15.53 30.38
C ASP A 140 7.77 -17.05 30.23
N THR A 141 8.51 -17.66 31.14
CA THR A 141 8.60 -19.11 31.32
C THR A 141 8.24 -19.43 32.76
N ARG A 142 6.96 -19.75 32.99
CA ARG A 142 6.53 -20.86 33.85
C ARG A 142 5.05 -21.18 33.72
#